data_AF-A0A7G9LEL3-F1
#
_entry.id   AF-A0A7G9LEL3-F1
#
_cell.length_a   1.000
_cell.length_b   1.000
_cell.length_c   1.000
_cell.angle_alpha   90.00
_cell.angle_beta   90.00
_cell.angle_gamma   90.00
#
_symmetry.space_group_name_H-M   'P 1'
#
loop_
_entity.id
_entity.type
_entity.pdbx_description
1 polymer ?
#
loop_
_entity_poly.entity_id
_entity_poly.type
_entity_poly.pdbx_seq_one_letter_code
_entity_poly.pdbx_strand_id
1 'polypeptide(L)'
;MHLYAIEFGFAAKKKLTNKLDLQGTISLGFSYIDTRSERLAKGFTFIENFSVGFSYQTSNKTFLYLGSNFGHVSNLNFLSPNDGYNILGMEIGFSYKL
;
A
#
# COMPACT_ATOMS: atom_id res chain seq x y z
N MET A 1 -2.17 16.20 9.16
CA MET A 1 -1.39 14.95 9.34
C MET A 1 -1.07 14.41 7.97
N HIS A 2 0.21 14.43 7.60
CA HIS A 2 0.69 13.86 6.35
C HIS A 2 1.66 12.72 6.65
N LEU A 3 1.53 11.64 5.87
CA LEU A 3 2.39 10.47 5.89
C LEU A 3 3.05 10.36 4.52
N TYR A 4 4.37 10.43 4.48
CA TYR A 4 5.17 10.24 3.27
C TYR A 4 5.84 8.88 3.36
N ALA A 5 5.70 8.03 2.36
CA ALA A 5 6.19 6.66 2.40
C ALA A 5 6.90 6.25 1.11
N ILE A 6 7.90 5.40 1.26
CA ILE A 6 8.49 4.62 0.17
C ILE A 6 8.33 3.15 0.54
N GLU A 7 7.65 2.42 -0.32
CA GLU A 7 7.32 1.01 -0.13
C GLU A 7 7.92 0.13 -1.22
N PHE A 8 8.31 -1.07 -0.82
CA PHE A 8 8.75 -2.14 -1.70
C PHE A 8 7.82 -3.33 -1.52
N GLY A 9 7.34 -3.90 -2.62
CA GLY A 9 6.34 -4.94 -2.56
C GLY A 9 6.43 -5.98 -3.65
N PHE A 10 5.78 -7.10 -3.37
CA PHE A 10 5.57 -8.18 -4.32
C PHE A 10 4.09 -8.24 -4.69
N ALA A 11 3.82 -8.34 -5.99
CA ALA A 11 2.49 -8.53 -6.53
C ALA A 11 2.34 -9.94 -7.11
N ALA A 12 1.30 -10.64 -6.72
CA ALA A 12 0.89 -11.92 -7.29
C ALA A 12 -0.40 -11.73 -8.09
N LYS A 13 -0.47 -12.33 -9.27
CA LYS A 13 -1.64 -12.26 -10.16
C LYS A 13 -2.19 -13.66 -10.43
N LYS A 14 -3.50 -13.84 -10.26
CA LYS A 14 -4.25 -15.02 -10.67
C LYS A 14 -5.16 -14.64 -11.83
N LYS A 15 -4.90 -15.20 -13.01
CA LYS A 15 -5.70 -14.98 -14.20
C LYS A 15 -7.14 -15.47 -13.98
N LEU A 16 -8.11 -14.60 -14.21
CA LEU A 16 -9.54 -14.93 -14.18
C LEU A 16 -10.10 -15.06 -15.60
N THR A 17 -9.72 -14.14 -16.48
CA THR A 17 -10.05 -14.17 -17.92
C THR A 17 -8.84 -13.77 -18.75
N ASN A 18 -8.96 -13.71 -20.08
CA ASN A 18 -7.86 -13.27 -20.95
C ASN A 18 -7.40 -11.82 -20.73
N LYS A 19 -8.22 -10.97 -20.11
CA LYS A 19 -7.89 -9.56 -19.85
C LYS A 19 -8.02 -9.16 -18.39
N LEU A 20 -8.46 -10.05 -17.50
CA LEU A 20 -8.75 -9.74 -16.10
C LEU A 20 -7.98 -10.68 -15.19
N ASP A 21 -7.18 -10.10 -14.31
CA ASP A 21 -6.47 -10.81 -13.26
C ASP A 21 -6.99 -10.36 -11.90
N LEU A 22 -7.13 -11.30 -10.96
CA LEU A 22 -7.14 -10.98 -9.53
C LEU A 22 -5.70 -10.71 -9.11
N GLN A 23 -5.43 -9.56 -8.50
CA GLN A 23 -4.10 -9.16 -8.05
C GLN A 23 -4.11 -8.94 -6.54
N GLY A 24 -3.16 -9.57 -5.86
CA GLY A 24 -2.82 -9.30 -4.47
C GLY A 24 -1.41 -8.71 -4.38
N THR A 25 -1.20 -7.74 -3.50
CA THR A 25 0.10 -7.09 -3.28
C THR A 25 0.39 -7.03 -1.79
N ILE A 26 1.61 -7.37 -1.40
CA ILE A 26 2.14 -7.12 -0.07
C ILE A 26 3.35 -6.20 -0.19
N SER A 27 3.42 -5.18 0.66
CA SER A 27 4.56 -4.27 0.71
C SER A 27 4.95 -3.91 2.13
N LEU A 28 6.24 -3.59 2.29
CA LEU A 28 6.78 -2.95 3.47
C LEU A 28 7.60 -1.74 3.05
N GLY A 29 7.65 -0.74 3.91
CA GLY A 29 8.31 0.50 3.61
C GLY A 29 8.70 1.30 4.83
N PHE A 30 9.44 2.37 4.55
CA PHE A 30 9.76 3.40 5.52
C PHE A 30 8.87 4.60 5.24
N SER A 31 8.45 5.27 6.31
CA SER A 31 7.61 6.44 6.23
C SER A 31 8.05 7.53 7.19
N TYR A 32 7.58 8.75 6.94
CA TYR A 32 7.75 9.90 7.82
C TYR A 32 6.38 10.53 8.06
N ILE A 33 6.00 10.63 9.33
CA ILE A 33 4.78 11.31 9.76
C ILE A 33 5.13 12.67 10.36
N ASP A 34 4.48 13.73 9.87
CA ASP A 34 4.81 15.11 10.23
C ASP A 34 4.08 15.65 11.47
N THR A 35 3.08 14.90 11.94
CA THR A 35 2.16 15.28 13.01
C THR A 35 2.13 14.17 14.06
N ARG A 36 2.31 14.52 15.34
CA ARG A 36 2.11 13.58 16.46
C ARG A 36 0.61 13.42 16.71
N SER A 37 0.16 12.19 16.90
CA SER A 37 -1.18 11.88 17.43
C SER A 37 -1.08 11.35 18.87
N GLU A 38 -2.23 11.09 19.48
CA GLU A 38 -2.32 10.37 20.75
C GLU A 38 -1.77 8.94 20.66
N ARG A 39 -1.78 8.35 19.46
CA ARG A 39 -1.35 6.97 19.20
C ARG A 39 0.07 6.84 18.65
N LEU A 40 0.58 7.84 17.93
CA LEU A 40 1.87 7.72 17.23
C LEU A 40 2.71 9.00 17.34
N ALA A 41 3.97 8.83 17.74
CA ALA A 41 4.96 9.89 17.74
C ALA A 41 5.24 10.43 16.32
N LYS A 42 5.50 11.75 16.24
CA LYS A 42 6.02 12.38 15.01
C LYS A 42 7.40 11.82 14.66
N GLY A 43 7.70 11.63 13.39
CA GLY A 43 9.05 11.29 12.90
C GLY A 43 9.06 10.08 11.97
N PHE A 44 10.18 9.37 11.97
CA PHE A 44 10.34 8.14 11.18
C PHE A 44 9.47 7.01 11.71
N THR A 45 8.79 6.35 10.79
CA THR A 45 7.86 5.24 11.01
C THR A 45 8.08 4.17 9.93
N PHE A 46 7.43 3.04 10.11
CA PHE A 46 7.34 1.94 9.16
C PHE A 46 5.90 1.84 8.68
N ILE A 47 5.73 1.36 7.46
CA ILE A 47 4.42 1.05 6.90
C ILE A 47 4.46 -0.36 6.31
N GLU A 48 3.45 -1.15 6.64
CA GLU A 48 3.15 -2.41 6.00
C GLU A 48 1.81 -2.28 5.30
N ASN A 49 1.70 -2.80 4.08
CA ASN A 49 0.48 -2.67 3.30
C ASN A 49 0.11 -3.98 2.61
N PHE A 50 -1.19 -4.26 2.61
CA PHE A 50 -1.79 -5.36 1.88
C PHE A 50 -2.87 -4.82 0.96
N SER A 51 -2.74 -5.07 -0.34
CA SER A 51 -3.71 -4.64 -1.33
C SER A 51 -4.30 -5.82 -2.07
N VAL A 52 -5.60 -5.75 -2.39
CA VAL A 52 -6.29 -6.73 -3.22
C VAL A 52 -7.25 -6.03 -4.18
N GLY A 53 -7.27 -6.49 -5.42
CA GLY A 53 -8.11 -5.90 -6.45
C GLY A 53 -8.03 -6.62 -7.78
N PHE A 54 -8.55 -5.98 -8.81
CA PHE A 54 -8.56 -6.50 -10.16
C PHE A 54 -7.63 -5.67 -11.06
N SER A 55 -6.79 -6.36 -11.82
CA SER A 55 -5.94 -5.78 -12.87
C SER A 55 -6.52 -6.11 -14.24
N TYR A 56 -7.02 -5.11 -14.95
CA TYR A 56 -7.57 -5.23 -16.29
C TYR A 56 -6.56 -4.78 -17.36
N GLN A 57 -6.32 -5.63 -18.34
CA GLN A 57 -5.48 -5.35 -19.49
C GLN A 57 -6.23 -4.48 -20.51
N THR A 58 -5.85 -3.21 -20.61
CA THR A 58 -6.43 -2.25 -21.57
C THR A 58 -5.81 -2.36 -22.97
N SER A 59 -4.52 -2.70 -23.06
CA SER A 59 -3.81 -2.92 -24.33
C SER A 59 -2.77 -4.02 -24.19
N ASN A 60 -2.00 -4.31 -25.24
CA ASN A 60 -0.91 -5.30 -25.16
C ASN A 60 0.18 -4.94 -24.12
N LYS A 61 0.25 -3.67 -23.70
CA LYS A 61 1.25 -3.19 -22.74
C LYS A 61 0.70 -2.47 -21.52
N THR A 62 -0.58 -2.12 -21.47
CA THR A 62 -1.14 -1.29 -20.38
C THR A 62 -2.15 -2.06 -19.55
N PHE A 63 -2.16 -1.77 -18.25
CA PHE A 63 -3.04 -2.37 -17.26
C PHE A 63 -3.61 -1.29 -16.35
N LEU A 64 -4.90 -1.42 -16.01
CA LEU A 64 -5.57 -0.62 -14.99
C LEU A 64 -5.90 -1.52 -13.81
N TYR A 65 -5.54 -1.08 -12.61
CA TYR A 65 -5.85 -1.76 -11.36
C TYR A 65 -6.91 -0.97 -10.59
N LEU A 66 -7.89 -1.69 -10.05
CA LEU A 66 -8.87 -1.15 -9.12
C LEU A 66 -8.98 -2.12 -7.93
N GLY A 67 -8.81 -1.61 -6.72
CA GLY A 67 -8.81 -2.44 -5.52
C GLY A 67 -8.96 -1.65 -4.23
N SER A 68 -8.65 -2.33 -3.13
CA SER A 68 -8.59 -1.75 -1.79
C SER A 68 -7.30 -2.16 -1.11
N ASN A 69 -6.87 -1.36 -0.14
CA ASN A 69 -5.72 -1.64 0.70
C ASN A 69 -6.04 -1.59 2.17
N PHE A 70 -5.27 -2.36 2.94
CA PHE A 70 -5.22 -2.33 4.38
C PHE A 70 -3.76 -2.18 4.81
N GLY A 71 -3.42 -0.97 5.27
CA GLY A 71 -2.10 -0.62 5.75
C GLY A 71 -2.03 -0.50 7.26
N HIS A 72 -0.85 -0.72 7.84
CA HIS A 72 -0.54 -0.44 9.24
C HIS A 72 0.69 0.48 9.32
N VAL A 73 0.67 1.42 10.27
CA VAL A 73 1.77 2.36 10.49
C VAL A 73 2.18 2.32 11.96
N SER A 74 3.46 2.09 12.22
CA SER A 74 4.06 2.10 13.56
C SER A 74 5.52 2.57 13.53
N ASN A 75 6.10 2.90 14.68
CA ASN A 75 7.52 3.22 14.81
C ASN A 75 8.34 2.09 15.49
N LEU A 76 7.81 0.87 15.54
CA LEU A 76 8.44 -0.29 16.21
C LEU A 76 8.88 -0.03 17.66
N ASN A 77 8.19 0.87 18.37
CA ASN A 77 8.50 1.35 19.72
C ASN A 77 9.83 2.10 19.86
N PHE A 78 10.39 2.62 18.75
CA PHE A 78 11.55 3.52 18.84
C PHE A 78 11.20 4.85 19.51
N LEU A 79 9.94 5.28 19.48
CA LEU A 79 9.45 6.51 20.09
C LEU A 79 8.08 6.29 20.74
N SER A 80 7.80 6.98 21.85
CA SER A 80 6.47 6.97 22.50
C SER A 80 5.66 8.23 22.12
N PRO A 81 4.36 8.13 21.82
CA PRO A 81 3.52 6.92 21.79
C PRO A 81 3.71 6.08 20.51
N ASN A 82 3.32 4.80 20.58
CA ASN A 82 3.35 3.87 19.43
C ASN A 82 2.26 2.78 19.50
N ASP A 83 1.00 3.20 19.61
CA ASP A 83 -0.15 2.29 19.45
C ASP A 83 -0.45 2.01 17.96
N GLY A 84 0.24 2.72 17.06
CA GLY A 84 0.06 2.64 15.62
C GLY A 84 -1.35 3.03 15.16
N TYR A 85 -1.59 2.95 13.85
CA TYR A 85 -2.93 3.06 13.27
C TYR A 85 -3.02 2.29 11.95
N ASN A 86 -4.26 1.99 11.55
CA ASN A 86 -4.53 1.30 10.30
C ASN A 86 -5.08 2.27 9.26
N ILE A 87 -4.81 1.98 7.99
CA ILE A 87 -5.33 2.70 6.83
C ILE A 87 -6.18 1.70 6.05
N LEU A 88 -7.43 2.04 5.79
CA LEU A 88 -8.28 1.31 4.85
C LEU A 88 -8.60 2.26 3.70
N GLY A 89 -8.16 1.91 2.49
CA GLY A 89 -8.25 2.78 1.33
C GLY A 89 -8.79 2.09 0.08
N MET A 90 -9.20 2.89 -0.90
CA MET A 90 -9.40 2.45 -2.28
C MET A 90 -8.16 2.78 -3.11
N GLU A 91 -7.85 1.93 -4.08
CA GLU A 91 -6.68 2.08 -4.94
C GLU A 91 -7.06 2.07 -6.42
N ILE A 92 -6.48 3.00 -7.17
CA ILE A 92 -6.51 3.02 -8.63
C ILE A 92 -5.07 3.05 -9.11
N GLY A 93 -4.68 2.10 -9.95
CA GLY A 93 -3.33 1.97 -10.45
C GLY A 93 -3.27 1.91 -11.98
N PHE A 94 -2.18 2.42 -12.55
CA PHE A 94 -1.83 2.23 -13.95
C PHE A 94 -0.46 1.57 -14.03
N SER A 95 -0.31 0.57 -14.89
CA SER A 95 0.96 -0.11 -15.11
C SER A 95 1.25 -0.28 -16.59
N TYR A 96 2.53 -0.16 -16.95
CA TYR A 96 3.03 -0.38 -18.30
C TYR A 96 4.05 -1.52 -18.31
N LYS A 97 3.87 -2.47 -19.23
CA LYS A 97 4.81 -3.55 -19.49
C LYS A 97 5.89 -3.03 -20.44
N LEU A 98 7.13 -2.96 -19.92
CA LEU A 98 8.33 -2.60 -20.67
C LEU A 98 8.56 -3.56 -21.84
#